data_AF-A0A0B1SNR0-F1
#
_entry.id   AF-A0A0B1SNR0-F1
#
_cell.length_a   1.000
_cell.length_b   1.000
_cell.length_c   1.000
_cell.angle_alpha   90.00
_cell.angle_beta   90.00
_cell.angle_gamma   90.00
#
_symmetry.space_group_name_H-M   'P 1'
#
loop_
_entity.id
_entity.type
_entity.pdbx_description
1 polymer ?
#
loop_
_entity_poly.entity_id
_entity_poly.type
_entity_poly.pdbx_seq_one_letter_code
_entity_poly.pdbx_strand_id
1 'polypeptide(L)' 'MDVGSLSCGYYQIKLPYYEDCGTPGRKSGEDVTTAWKRCADDYNCATQCVQAYYNRYKGNCASTGEGTCQVIGP' A
#
# COMPACT_ATOMS: atom_id res chain seq x y z
N MET A 1 14.17 1.16 9.39
CA MET A 1 13.50 2.34 9.98
C MET A 1 13.88 3.52 9.11
N ASP A 2 12.94 4.01 8.31
CA ASP A 2 13.14 5.20 7.47
C ASP A 2 12.29 6.35 8.03
N VAL A 3 12.97 7.43 8.40
CA VAL A 3 12.43 8.76 8.74
C VAL A 3 11.18 8.84 9.65
N GLY A 4 11.13 8.04 10.72
CA GLY A 4 10.12 8.19 11.78
C GLY A 4 8.79 7.45 11.55
N SER A 5 8.68 6.66 10.48
CA SER A 5 7.60 5.70 10.28
C SER A 5 8.18 4.28 10.19
N LEU A 6 7.58 3.32 10.90
CA LEU A 6 7.84 1.91 10.65
C LEU A 6 7.36 1.60 9.23
N SER A 7 8.27 1.51 8.28
CA SER A 7 7.99 0.90 6.99
C SER A 7 8.16 -0.61 7.14
N CYS A 8 7.11 -1.39 6.88
CA CYS A 8 7.10 -2.84 7.05
C CYS A 8 7.02 -3.55 5.69
N GLY A 9 7.58 -4.76 5.61
CA GLY A 9 7.31 -5.66 4.51
C GLY A 9 7.95 -5.36 3.15
N TYR A 10 7.52 -6.11 2.14
CA TYR A 10 8.13 -6.20 0.80
C TYR A 10 8.21 -4.87 0.04
N TYR A 11 7.21 -4.00 0.22
CA TYR A 11 7.10 -2.72 -0.49
C TYR A 11 7.24 -1.52 0.45
N GLN A 12 7.71 -1.72 1.69
CA GLN A 12 7.86 -0.64 2.68
C GLN A 12 6.55 0.15 2.91
N ILE A 13 5.41 -0.57 2.95
CA ILE A 13 4.07 0.01 3.06
C ILE A 13 3.94 0.69 4.43
N LYS A 14 3.54 1.97 4.44
CA LYS A 14 3.18 2.74 5.65
C LYS A 14 1.70 2.54 5.98
N LEU A 15 1.31 2.71 7.25
CA LEU A 15 -0.08 2.55 7.69
C LEU A 15 -1.09 3.39 6.87
N PRO A 16 -0.86 4.69 6.58
CA PRO A 16 -1.81 5.45 5.76
C PRO A 16 -1.96 4.91 4.33
N TYR A 17 -0.87 4.38 3.74
CA TYR A 17 -0.92 3.74 2.43
C TYR A 17 -1.80 2.49 2.47
N TYR A 18 -1.70 1.70 3.54
CA TYR A 18 -2.53 0.52 3.74
C TYR A 18 -4.02 0.85 3.92
N GLU A 19 -4.33 1.95 4.62
CA GLU A 19 -5.70 2.45 4.72
C GLU A 19 -6.24 2.87 3.35
N ASP A 20 -5.44 3.58 2.56
CA ASP A 20 -5.82 4.04 1.24
C ASP A 20 -6.01 2.93 0.21
N CYS A 21 -5.27 1.82 0.35
CA CYS A 21 -5.43 0.64 -0.49
C CYS A 21 -6.63 -0.26 -0.09
N GLY A 22 -7.43 0.17 0.89
CA GLY A 22 -8.67 -0.52 1.29
C GLY A 22 -8.49 -1.60 2.35
N THR A 23 -7.34 -1.63 3.03
CA THR A 23 -7.03 -2.58 4.13
C THR A 23 -7.20 -4.07 3.75
N PRO A 24 -6.59 -4.55 2.65
CA PRO A 24 -6.71 -5.94 2.23
C PRO A 24 -6.27 -6.91 3.33
N GLY A 25 -6.97 -8.04 3.43
CA GLY A 25 -6.70 -9.08 4.42
C GLY A 25 -7.08 -8.73 5.86
N ARG A 26 -7.65 -7.54 6.13
CA ARG A 26 -8.17 -7.17 7.46
C ARG A 26 -9.45 -7.95 7.77
N LYS A 27 -9.50 -8.53 8.98
CA LYS A 27 -10.69 -9.24 9.49
C LYS A 27 -11.63 -8.26 10.19
N SER A 28 -12.92 -8.60 10.24
CA SER A 28 -13.91 -7.79 10.96
C SER A 28 -13.53 -7.66 12.44
N GLY A 29 -13.47 -6.44 12.95
CA GLY A 29 -13.05 -6.14 14.33
C GLY A 29 -11.54 -6.22 14.59
N GLU A 30 -10.72 -6.54 13.59
CA GLU A 30 -9.25 -6.54 13.73
C GLU A 30 -8.72 -5.11 13.77
N ASP A 31 -7.72 -4.88 14.63
CA ASP A 31 -6.96 -3.64 14.66
C ASP A 31 -6.25 -3.40 13.31
N VAL A 32 -6.35 -2.17 12.81
CA VAL A 32 -5.81 -1.81 11.50
C VAL A 32 -4.28 -1.90 11.47
N THR A 33 -3.60 -1.61 12.59
CA THR A 33 -2.14 -1.66 12.68
C THR A 33 -1.65 -3.11 12.65
N THR A 34 -2.37 -4.02 13.32
CA THR A 34 -2.08 -5.46 13.26
C THR A 34 -2.30 -6.02 11.85
N ALA A 35 -3.43 -5.68 11.22
CA ALA A 35 -3.74 -6.11 9.86
C ALA A 35 -2.71 -5.58 8.85
N TRP A 36 -2.31 -4.31 9.01
CA TRP A 36 -1.27 -3.66 8.19
C TRP A 36 0.06 -4.40 8.28
N LYS A 37 0.60 -4.63 9.49
CA LYS A 37 1.90 -5.30 9.66
C LYS A 37 1.89 -6.69 9.01
N ARG A 38 0.82 -7.46 9.26
CA ARG A 38 0.64 -8.79 8.66
C ARG A 38 0.53 -8.74 7.13
N CYS A 39 -0.23 -7.78 6.59
CA CYS A 39 -0.38 -7.63 5.15
C CYS A 39 0.90 -7.16 4.48
N ALA A 40 1.65 -6.26 5.11
CA ALA A 40 2.93 -5.78 4.61
C ALA A 40 3.96 -6.93 4.52
N ASP A 41 3.97 -7.83 5.51
CA ASP A 41 4.86 -8.99 5.55
C ASP A 41 4.37 -10.18 4.70
N ASP A 42 3.18 -10.11 4.10
CA ASP A 42 2.66 -11.12 3.14
C ASP A 42 2.77 -10.59 1.71
N TYR A 43 3.55 -11.27 0.87
CA TYR A 43 3.81 -10.81 -0.51
C TYR A 43 2.52 -10.57 -1.29
N ASN A 44 1.56 -11.50 -1.25
CA ASN A 44 0.33 -11.40 -2.04
C ASN A 44 -0.55 -10.25 -1.55
N CYS A 45 -0.69 -10.09 -0.23
CA CYS A 45 -1.46 -9.00 0.36
C CYS A 45 -0.81 -7.64 0.08
N ALA A 46 0.51 -7.56 0.21
CA ALA A 46 1.25 -6.35 -0.09
C ALA A 46 1.15 -5.96 -1.57
N THR A 47 1.26 -6.93 -2.50
CA THR A 47 1.04 -6.70 -3.94
C THR A 47 -0.38 -6.23 -4.24
N GLN A 48 -1.39 -6.85 -3.63
CA GLN A 48 -2.79 -6.41 -3.76
C GLN A 48 -2.98 -4.97 -3.27
N CYS A 49 -2.35 -4.60 -2.15
CA CYS A 49 -2.39 -3.24 -1.62
C CYS A 49 -1.78 -2.23 -2.60
N VAL A 50 -0.58 -2.50 -3.15
CA VAL A 50 0.05 -1.62 -4.14
C VAL A 50 -0.82 -1.48 -5.40
N GLN A 51 -1.39 -2.57 -5.89
CA GLN A 51 -2.28 -2.53 -7.07
C GLN A 51 -3.57 -1.76 -6.80
N ALA A 52 -4.18 -1.92 -5.63
CA ALA A 52 -5.38 -1.18 -5.23
C ALA A 52 -5.10 0.32 -5.09
N TYR A 53 -3.99 0.68 -4.44
CA TYR A 53 -3.54 2.06 -4.32
C TYR A 53 -3.28 2.70 -5.69
N TYR A 54 -2.55 2.00 -6.56
CA TYR A 54 -2.34 2.43 -7.94
C TYR A 54 -3.66 2.65 -8.68
N ASN A 55 -4.59 1.70 -8.60
CA ASN A 55 -5.88 1.83 -9.28
C ASN A 55 -6.73 3.00 -8.77
N ARG A 56 -6.59 3.35 -7.48
CA ARG A 56 -7.25 4.50 -6.87
C ARG A 56 -6.68 5.83 -7.39
N TYR A 57 -5.36 5.93 -7.54
CA TYR A 57 -4.68 7.21 -7.84
C TYR A 57 -4.21 7.37 -9.29
N LYS A 58 -4.21 6.32 -10.12
CA LYS A 58 -3.77 6.39 -11.53
C LYS A 58 -4.48 7.46 -12.36
N GLY A 59 -5.75 7.77 -12.04
CA GLY A 59 -6.51 8.84 -12.71
C GLY A 59 -5.96 10.24 -12.41
N ASN A 60 -5.36 10.43 -11.23
CA ASN A 60 -4.76 11.69 -10.82
C ASN A 60 -3.37 11.92 -11.43
N CYS A 61 -2.73 10.84 -11.92
CA CYS A 61 -1.45 10.90 -12.62
C CYS A 61 -1.60 10.96 -14.15
N ALA A 62 -2.83 10.92 -14.69
CA ALA A 62 -3.06 10.95 -16.14
C ALA A 62 -2.49 12.22 -16.82
N SER A 63 -2.32 13.31 -16.07
CA SER A 63 -1.73 14.57 -16.54
C SER A 63 -0.20 14.62 -16.48
N THR A 64 0.48 13.64 -15.88
CA THR A 64 1.96 13.65 -15.76
C THR A 64 2.67 13.01 -16.94
N GLY A 65 1.96 12.24 -17.77
CA GLY A 65 2.55 11.54 -18.93
C GLY A 65 3.47 10.37 -18.55
N GLU A 66 3.42 9.94 -17.29
CA GLU A 66 4.29 8.90 -16.75
C GLU A 66 3.76 7.48 -17.07
N GLY A 67 4.67 6.57 -17.44
CA GLY A 67 4.33 5.17 -17.70
C GLY A 67 3.90 4.43 -16.44
N THR A 68 3.22 3.28 -16.60
CA THR A 68 2.66 2.49 -15.49
C THR A 68 3.66 2.21 -14.36
N CYS A 69 4.91 1.87 -14.67
CA CYS A 69 5.94 1.62 -13.64
C CYS A 69 6.40 2.88 -12.90
N GLN A 70 6.34 4.04 -13.56
CA GLN A 70 6.79 5.31 -13.01
C GLN A 70 5.73 5.93 -12.08
N VAL A 71 4.46 5.63 -12.33
CA VAL A 71 3.32 5.93 -11.42
C VAL A 71 3.25 4.97 -10.22
N ILE A 72 3.85 3.77 -10.33
CA ILE A 72 3.89 2.75 -9.27
C ILE A 72 5.18 2.87 -8.41
N GLY A 73 6.16 3.66 -8.84
CA GLY A 73 7.44 3.83 -8.16
C GLY A 73 7.31 4.50 -6.78
N PRO A 74 8.15 4.11 -5.80
CA PRO A 74 8.07 4.57 -4.41
C PRO A 74 8.33 6.06 -4.22
#